data_AF-A0A2N1RPF6-F1
#
_entry.id   AF-A0A2N1RPF6-F1
#
_cell.length_a   1.000
_cell.length_b   1.000
_cell.length_c   1.000
_cell.angle_alpha   90.00
_cell.angle_beta   90.00
_cell.angle_gamma   90.00
#
_symmetry.space_group_name_H-M   'P 1'
#
loop_
_entity.id
_entity.type
_entity.pdbx_description
1 polymer ?
#
loop_
_entity_poly.entity_id
_entity_poly.type
_entity_poly.pdbx_seq_one_letter_code
_entity_poly.pdbx_strand_id
1 'polypeptide(L)' 'MRGNIITFGNQQMDFNQFCEKIERYDIELTRGDVMSIIAETKEKNPDLVPAILNVVKNRYHINLAF' A
#
# COMPACT_ATOMS: atom_id res chain seq x y z
N MET A 1 -16.15 -3.09 -10.39
CA MET A 1 -14.83 -3.10 -9.72
C MET A 1 -15.05 -2.91 -8.22
N ARG A 2 -15.18 -4.01 -7.46
CA ARG A 2 -15.33 -4.00 -6.00
C ARG A 2 -13.98 -4.48 -5.43
N GLY A 3 -13.38 -3.73 -4.50
CA GLY A 3 -12.39 -4.30 -3.58
C GLY A 3 -10.92 -3.92 -3.73
N ASN A 4 -10.61 -2.64 -4.00
CA ASN A 4 -9.23 -2.12 -3.90
C ASN A 4 -9.12 -1.11 -2.76
N ILE A 5 -9.69 -1.40 -1.60
CA ILE A 5 -9.61 -0.49 -0.43
C ILE A 5 -8.35 -0.84 0.35
N ILE A 6 -7.47 0.14 0.51
CA ILE A 6 -6.31 0.10 1.38
C ILE A 6 -6.70 0.70 2.72
N THR A 7 -6.51 -0.07 3.79
CA THR A 7 -6.67 0.41 5.15
C THR A 7 -5.29 0.73 5.72
N PHE A 8 -5.14 1.93 6.27
CA PHE A 8 -3.93 2.36 6.94
C PHE A 8 -4.29 3.21 8.16
N GLY A 9 -3.95 2.73 9.37
CA GLY A 9 -4.40 3.35 10.62
C GLY A 9 -5.93 3.43 10.68
N ASN A 10 -6.47 4.65 10.85
CA ASN A 10 -7.91 4.93 10.82
C ASN A 10 -8.41 5.38 9.44
N GLN A 11 -7.57 5.33 8.40
CA GLN A 11 -7.91 5.76 7.06
C GLN A 11 -8.24 4.55 6.18
N GLN A 12 -9.29 4.70 5.37
CA GLN A 12 -9.58 3.82 4.26
C GLN A 12 -9.59 4.66 3.01
N MET A 13 -8.89 4.19 1.98
CA MET A 13 -8.82 4.85 0.69
C MET A 13 -8.81 3.80 -0.41
N ASP A 14 -9.22 4.16 -1.60
CA ASP A 14 -9.02 3.26 -2.74
C ASP A 14 -7.54 3.22 -3.17
N PHE A 15 -7.18 2.21 -3.94
CA PHE A 15 -5.80 2.00 -4.39
C PHE A 15 -5.25 3.17 -5.21
N ASN A 16 -6.08 3.86 -6.00
CA ASN A 16 -5.62 4.99 -6.80
C ASN A 16 -5.29 6.17 -5.87
N GLN A 17 -6.15 6.44 -4.89
CA GLN A 17 -5.90 7.44 -3.84
C GLN A 17 -4.64 7.12 -3.03
N PHE A 18 -4.42 5.83 -2.73
CA PHE A 18 -3.19 5.38 -2.08
C PHE A 18 -1.96 5.69 -2.93
N CYS A 19 -1.98 5.35 -4.23
CA CYS A 19 -0.87 5.65 -5.14
C CYS A 19 -0.57 7.15 -5.19
N GLU A 20 -1.59 7.98 -5.41
CA GLU A 20 -1.43 9.43 -5.49
C GLU A 20 -0.82 10.02 -4.21
N LYS A 21 -1.29 9.58 -3.03
CA LYS A 21 -0.80 10.07 -1.73
C LYS A 21 0.64 9.67 -1.47
N ILE A 22 1.03 8.44 -1.83
CA ILE A 22 2.43 7.98 -1.73
C ILE A 22 3.32 8.79 -2.68
N GLU A 23 2.90 8.95 -3.94
CA GLU A 23 3.63 9.70 -4.97
C GLU A 23 3.80 11.18 -4.63
N ARG A 24 2.89 11.78 -3.86
CA ARG A 24 2.95 13.19 -3.43
C ARG A 24 3.66 13.43 -2.09
N TYR A 25 4.08 12.38 -1.37
CA TYR A 25 4.49 12.46 0.04
C TYR A 25 3.38 12.99 0.97
N ASP A 26 2.10 12.83 0.60
CA ASP A 26 0.98 13.19 1.47
C ASP A 26 0.83 12.21 2.65
N ILE A 27 1.39 11.00 2.51
CA ILE A 27 1.50 10.00 3.56
C ILE A 27 2.92 9.46 3.62
N GLU A 28 3.47 9.39 4.82
CA GLU A 28 4.74 8.72 5.11
C GLU A 28 4.43 7.37 5.75
N LEU A 29 4.85 6.28 5.10
CA LEU A 29 4.63 4.94 5.61
C LEU A 29 5.87 4.44 6.34
N THR A 30 5.69 3.95 7.56
CA THR A 30 6.71 3.16 8.23
C THR A 30 6.74 1.74 7.66
N ARG A 31 7.83 0.99 7.96
CA ARG A 31 7.90 -0.43 7.62
C ARG A 31 6.73 -1.23 8.21
N GLY A 32 6.27 -0.89 9.41
CA GLY A 32 5.14 -1.58 10.06
C GLY A 32 3.86 -1.42 9.24
N ASP A 33 3.62 -0.20 8.76
CA ASP A 33 2.43 0.15 8.00
C ASP A 33 2.36 -0.61 6.67
N VAL A 34 3.50 -0.68 5.97
CA VAL A 34 3.64 -1.45 4.73
C VAL A 34 3.32 -2.93 4.99
N MET A 35 3.84 -3.51 6.08
CA MET A 35 3.57 -4.90 6.42
C MET A 35 2.09 -5.15 6.75
N SER A 36 1.44 -4.24 7.49
CA SER A 36 0.02 -4.33 7.79
C SER A 36 -0.84 -4.23 6.54
N ILE A 37 -0.55 -3.27 5.66
CA ILE A 37 -1.27 -3.11 4.38
C ILE A 37 -1.13 -4.38 3.52
N ILE A 38 0.08 -4.95 3.43
CA ILE A 38 0.32 -6.17 2.67
C ILE A 38 -0.43 -7.36 3.28
N ALA A 39 -0.41 -7.52 4.60
CA ALA A 39 -1.10 -8.62 5.27
C ALA A 39 -2.61 -8.58 5.01
N GLU A 40 -3.23 -7.41 5.19
CA GLU A 40 -4.66 -7.23 4.95
C GLU A 40 -5.03 -7.38 3.47
N THR A 41 -4.22 -6.80 2.58
CA THR A 41 -4.45 -6.92 1.13
C THR A 41 -4.31 -8.38 0.68
N LYS A 42 -3.35 -9.12 1.23
CA LYS A 42 -3.18 -10.54 0.92
C LYS A 42 -4.41 -11.37 1.31
N GLU A 43 -5.12 -11.02 2.39
CA GLU A 43 -6.34 -11.71 2.78
C GLU A 43 -7.55 -11.30 1.92
N LYS A 44 -7.67 -10.02 1.56
CA LYS A 44 -8.83 -9.48 0.85
C LYS A 44 -8.75 -9.57 -0.67
N ASN A 45 -7.57 -9.29 -1.23
CA ASN A 45 -7.31 -9.22 -2.67
C ASN A 45 -5.80 -9.47 -2.95
N PRO A 46 -5.34 -10.74 -2.97
CA PRO A 46 -3.94 -11.08 -3.16
C PRO A 46 -3.30 -10.51 -4.43
N ASP A 47 -4.08 -10.35 -5.50
CA ASP A 47 -3.62 -9.87 -6.80
C ASP A 47 -3.16 -8.39 -6.76
N LEU A 48 -3.58 -7.64 -5.74
CA LEU A 48 -3.21 -6.24 -5.56
C LEU A 48 -1.86 -6.06 -4.83
N VAL A 49 -1.36 -7.09 -4.14
CA VAL A 49 -0.11 -7.04 -3.36
C VAL A 49 1.10 -6.61 -4.21
N PRO A 50 1.33 -7.15 -5.43
CA PRO A 50 2.45 -6.72 -6.26
C PRO A 50 2.38 -5.23 -6.63
N ALA A 51 1.18 -4.71 -6.85
CA ALA A 51 0.98 -3.31 -7.22
C ALA A 51 1.33 -2.37 -6.05
N ILE A 52 0.87 -2.70 -4.83
CA ILE A 52 1.24 -1.96 -3.61
C ILE A 52 2.75 -1.98 -3.39
N LEU A 53 3.38 -3.16 -3.52
CA LEU A 53 4.83 -3.29 -3.36
C LEU A 53 5.59 -2.44 -4.37
N ASN A 54 5.16 -2.40 -5.63
CA ASN A 54 5.80 -1.56 -6.65
C ASN A 54 5.69 -0.07 -6.32
N VAL A 55 4.53 0.40 -5.90
CA VAL A 55 4.31 1.81 -5.52
C VAL A 55 5.22 2.20 -4.35
N VAL A 56 5.27 1.36 -3.30
CA VAL A 56 6.14 1.60 -2.14
C VAL A 56 7.62 1.53 -2.50
N LYS A 57 8.05 0.54 -3.30
CA LYS A 57 9.44 0.38 -3.75
C LYS A 57 9.90 1.57 -4.60
N ASN A 58 9.08 1.98 -5.57
CA ASN A 58 9.38 3.11 -6.44
C ASN A 58 9.51 4.42 -5.65
N ARG A 59 8.73 4.58 -4.58
CA ARG A 59 8.70 5.83 -3.84
C ARG A 59 9.76 5.94 -2.74
N TYR A 60 9.93 4.89 -1.95
CA TYR A 60 10.80 4.94 -0.77
C TYR A 60 12.17 4.29 -1.01
N HIS A 61 12.42 3.73 -2.20
CA HIS A 61 13.61 2.93 -2.51
C HIS A 61 13.87 1.83 -1.48
N ILE A 62 12.83 1.36 -0.77
CA ILE A 62 12.96 0.33 0.25
C ILE A 62 13.21 -0.97 -0.48
N ASN A 63 14.40 -1.54 -0.26
CA ASN A 63 14.70 -2.89 -0.71
C ASN A 63 14.01 -3.87 0.25
N LEU A 64 12.72 -4.12 0.02
CA LEU A 64 11.97 -5.18 0.68
C LEU A 64 12.49 -6.51 0.13
N ALA A 65 13.58 -7.02 0.72
CA ALA A 65 14.01 -8.39 0.51
C ALA A 65 12.89 -9.30 1.03
N PHE A 66 12.25 -10.00 0.11
CA PHE A 66 11.17 -10.95 0.35
C PHE A 66 11.71 -12.36 0.16
#